data_AF-A0A9P5ZUF5-F1
#
_entry.id   AF-A0A9P5ZUF5-F1
#
_cell.length_a   1.000
_cell.length_b   1.000
_cell.length_c   1.000
_cell.angle_alpha   90.00
_cell.angle_beta   90.00
_cell.angle_gamma   90.00
#
_symmetry.space_group_name_H-M   'P 1'
#
loop_
_entity.id
_entity.type
_entity.pdbx_description
1 polymer ?
#
loop_
_entity_poly.entity_id
_entity_poly.type
_entity_poly.pdbx_seq_one_letter_code
_entity_poly.pdbx_strand_id
1 'polypeptide(L)'
;MKRMEGLVTQLLLNSHITGAYPSSLLDNAVPNGIEFQFLHLQAQKIVINLNYISTTHTFTELPDSRPVELATIVQETPPSSPMRTAMIKVLQLQQLIQLEPASLSDREGATELLRIGKHLRNLGLTEDAAAINTCATAIYRALMQENSAAYMPYVFWGLMNFARLHYGTQMGLDAVESAYRLQKDMTPASRRESSSQLAWSMCHYADHLLVNGHCEDSVEHAKNALAIQRNVSEQHSEYDSLVVWEASGQEHAVLSSTCLVVRTFNMAVQEGLCLCAFAQSLAAVGRYSEAFVVGTEIISCFTALAQYDPRSAVFPRWVRAGLANRSRWVSIIRPPSQRRSFSLTSDEENLGALDSAEHL
;
A
#
# COMPACT_ATOMS: atom_id res chain seq x y z
N MET A 1 25.90 -24.11 11.15
CA MET A 1 25.15 -23.15 10.31
C MET A 1 25.95 -22.66 9.09
N LYS A 2 27.08 -21.95 9.26
CA LYS A 2 27.89 -21.40 8.12
C LYS A 2 28.25 -22.40 7.01
N ARG A 3 28.50 -23.68 7.35
CA ARG A 3 28.85 -24.73 6.37
C ARG A 3 27.66 -25.20 5.52
N MET A 4 26.44 -25.21 6.07
CA MET A 4 25.21 -25.49 5.31
C MET A 4 24.84 -24.29 4.44
N GLU A 5 25.00 -23.07 4.97
CA GLU A 5 24.77 -21.85 4.20
C GLU A 5 25.68 -21.80 2.97
N GLY A 6 26.97 -22.15 3.11
CA GLY A 6 27.90 -22.24 1.98
C GLY A 6 27.52 -23.30 0.95
N LEU A 7 27.05 -24.49 1.37
CA LEU A 7 26.62 -25.55 0.46
C LEU A 7 25.32 -25.20 -0.28
N VAL A 8 24.34 -24.61 0.41
CA VAL A 8 23.09 -24.13 -0.21
C VAL A 8 23.37 -22.96 -1.15
N THR A 9 24.24 -22.03 -0.75
CA THR A 9 24.69 -20.93 -1.61
C THR A 9 25.35 -21.48 -2.88
N GLN A 10 26.25 -22.46 -2.74
CA GLN A 10 26.94 -23.05 -3.89
C GLN A 10 25.98 -23.86 -4.78
N LEU A 11 25.02 -24.58 -4.20
CA LEU A 11 24.04 -25.37 -4.97
C LEU A 11 23.07 -24.45 -5.73
N LEU A 12 22.60 -23.36 -5.10
CA LEU A 12 21.78 -22.34 -5.74
C LEU A 12 22.58 -21.54 -6.79
N LEU A 13 23.84 -21.20 -6.51
CA LEU A 13 24.76 -20.59 -7.49
C LEU A 13 25.03 -21.53 -8.66
N ASN A 14 25.24 -22.82 -8.43
CA ASN A 14 25.48 -23.78 -9.50
C ASN A 14 24.21 -23.98 -10.34
N SER A 15 23.04 -24.08 -9.70
CA SER A 15 21.75 -24.07 -10.39
C SER A 15 21.52 -22.79 -11.21
N HIS A 16 22.03 -21.65 -10.74
CA HIS A 16 21.97 -20.35 -11.40
C HIS A 16 22.97 -20.20 -12.55
N ILE A 17 24.22 -20.63 -12.39
CA ILE A 17 25.32 -20.34 -13.34
C ILE A 17 25.32 -21.32 -14.52
N THR A 18 24.95 -22.57 -14.29
CA THR A 18 25.17 -23.64 -15.28
C THR A 18 23.92 -24.08 -16.02
N GLY A 19 22.72 -23.74 -15.52
CA GLY A 19 21.44 -24.31 -16.00
C GLY A 19 21.38 -25.85 -15.98
N ALA A 20 22.45 -26.49 -15.50
CA ALA A 20 22.65 -27.91 -15.51
C ALA A 20 22.09 -28.51 -14.22
N TYR A 21 21.61 -29.73 -14.38
CA TYR A 21 20.69 -30.42 -13.51
C TYR A 21 20.98 -30.32 -11.99
N PRO A 22 19.93 -30.17 -11.16
CA PRO A 22 18.53 -30.17 -11.56
C PRO A 22 18.07 -28.75 -11.89
N SER A 23 17.71 -28.54 -13.14
CA SER A 23 17.05 -27.35 -13.68
C SER A 23 15.61 -27.21 -13.14
N SER A 24 15.35 -27.62 -11.89
CA SER A 24 14.02 -27.83 -11.33
C SER A 24 13.82 -27.22 -9.95
N LEU A 25 14.87 -26.83 -9.22
CA LEU A 25 14.71 -26.36 -7.84
C LEU A 25 14.10 -24.96 -7.79
N LEU A 26 14.67 -23.99 -8.51
CA LEU A 26 14.14 -22.62 -8.56
C LEU A 26 12.85 -22.52 -9.38
N ASP A 27 12.70 -23.37 -10.40
CA ASP A 27 11.53 -23.34 -11.28
C ASP A 27 10.29 -24.00 -10.66
N ASN A 28 10.48 -24.90 -9.69
CA ASN A 28 9.40 -25.50 -8.89
C ASN A 28 9.44 -25.05 -7.42
N ALA A 29 9.95 -23.84 -7.15
CA ALA A 29 10.06 -23.33 -5.80
C ALA A 29 8.69 -23.27 -5.13
N VAL A 30 8.54 -23.98 -4.02
CA VAL A 30 7.32 -23.98 -3.21
C VAL A 30 7.32 -22.73 -2.34
N PRO A 31 6.19 -22.00 -2.18
CA PRO A 31 6.10 -20.89 -1.24
C PRO A 31 6.59 -21.31 0.15
N ASN A 32 7.43 -20.47 0.78
CA ASN A 32 8.11 -20.73 2.06
C ASN A 32 9.15 -21.86 2.05
N GLY A 33 9.54 -22.37 0.88
CA GLY A 33 10.64 -23.31 0.69
C GLY A 33 12.02 -22.73 1.03
N ILE A 34 13.06 -23.57 0.92
CA ILE A 34 14.45 -23.19 1.23
C ILE A 34 14.92 -22.05 0.33
N GLU A 35 14.41 -21.98 -0.90
CA GLU A 35 14.70 -20.95 -1.88
C GLU A 35 14.18 -19.58 -1.43
N PHE A 36 12.96 -19.53 -0.87
CA PHE A 36 12.37 -18.32 -0.31
C PHE A 36 13.11 -17.86 0.94
N GLN A 37 13.45 -18.79 1.84
CA GLN A 37 14.23 -18.47 3.05
C GLN A 37 15.62 -17.93 2.69
N PHE A 38 16.27 -18.54 1.69
CA PHE A 38 17.54 -18.05 1.20
C PHE A 38 17.40 -16.66 0.56
N LEU A 39 16.40 -16.46 -0.30
CA LEU A 39 16.15 -15.16 -0.95
C LEU A 39 15.87 -14.05 0.08
N HIS A 40 15.06 -14.36 1.11
CA HIS A 40 14.82 -13.49 2.25
C HIS A 40 16.12 -13.11 2.96
N LEU A 41 16.96 -14.09 3.30
CA LEU A 41 18.27 -13.83 3.94
C LEU A 41 19.18 -12.95 3.07
N GLN A 42 19.19 -13.15 1.75
CA GLN A 42 19.99 -12.32 0.85
C GLN A 42 19.44 -10.89 0.74
N ALA A 43 18.12 -10.71 0.74
CA ALA A 43 17.49 -9.39 0.79
C ALA A 43 17.83 -8.65 2.09
N GLN A 44 17.80 -9.32 3.24
CA GLN A 44 18.23 -8.74 4.51
C GLN A 44 19.69 -8.30 4.49
N LYS A 45 20.59 -9.11 3.92
CA LYS A 45 22.02 -8.75 3.74
C LYS A 45 22.18 -7.51 2.85
N ILE A 46 21.39 -7.39 1.79
CA ILE A 46 21.36 -6.18 0.95
C ILE A 46 21.00 -4.97 1.79
N VAL A 47 19.90 -5.03 2.56
CA VAL A 47 19.43 -3.91 3.38
C VAL A 47 20.49 -3.49 4.41
N ILE A 48 21.13 -4.45 5.08
CA ILE A 48 22.23 -4.17 6.03
C ILE A 48 23.39 -3.45 5.32
N ASN A 49 23.80 -3.93 4.15
CA ASN A 49 24.90 -3.32 3.41
C ASN A 49 24.53 -1.93 2.86
N LEU A 50 23.30 -1.73 2.38
CA LEU A 50 22.82 -0.42 1.91
C LEU A 50 22.78 0.60 3.05
N ASN A 51 22.37 0.18 4.24
CA ASN A 51 22.46 1.02 5.44
C ASN A 51 23.91 1.41 5.73
N TYR A 52 24.87 0.49 5.63
CA TYR A 52 26.30 0.81 5.74
C TYR A 52 26.77 1.78 4.64
N ILE A 53 26.39 1.58 3.39
CA ILE A 53 26.69 2.49 2.27
C ILE A 53 26.15 3.88 2.57
N SER A 54 24.92 3.99 3.06
CA SER A 54 24.30 5.28 3.41
C SER A 54 25.07 6.08 4.47
N THR A 55 25.86 5.41 5.31
CA THR A 55 26.70 6.06 6.33
C THR A 55 28.10 6.42 5.82
N THR A 56 28.54 5.82 4.71
CA THR A 56 29.92 5.92 4.21
C THR A 56 30.05 6.66 2.88
N HIS A 57 28.96 6.76 2.12
CA HIS A 57 28.91 7.38 0.81
C HIS A 57 27.80 8.45 0.79
N THR A 58 28.07 9.55 0.09
CA THR A 58 27.06 10.58 -0.14
C THR A 58 26.20 10.18 -1.34
N PHE A 59 24.89 10.28 -1.20
CA PHE A 59 23.96 10.09 -2.30
C PHE A 59 23.81 11.40 -3.09
N THR A 60 24.26 11.39 -4.35
CA THR A 60 24.27 12.56 -5.25
C THR A 60 24.06 12.12 -6.69
N GLU A 61 23.55 12.98 -7.57
CA GLU A 61 23.57 12.66 -9.00
C GLU A 61 25.01 12.57 -9.54
N LEU A 62 25.29 11.50 -10.29
CA LEU A 62 26.56 11.34 -11.00
C LEU A 62 26.41 11.86 -12.45
N PRO A 63 27.29 12.78 -12.92
CA PRO A 63 27.33 13.16 -14.32
C PRO A 63 27.72 11.91 -15.13
N ASP A 64 26.88 11.53 -16.10
CA ASP A 64 26.95 10.27 -16.86
C ASP A 64 26.54 9.00 -16.10
N SER A 65 25.53 9.09 -15.23
CA SER A 65 24.84 7.92 -14.65
C SER A 65 24.36 6.98 -15.77
N ARG A 66 25.04 5.84 -15.95
CA ARG A 66 24.60 4.77 -16.85
C ARG A 66 23.70 3.83 -16.08
N PRO A 67 22.74 3.15 -16.75
CA PRO A 67 22.00 2.06 -16.10
C PRO A 67 23.01 1.14 -15.43
N VAL A 68 22.74 0.77 -14.18
CA VAL A 68 23.57 -0.18 -13.46
C VAL A 68 23.62 -1.47 -14.30
N GLU A 69 24.72 -1.67 -15.02
CA GLU A 69 24.97 -2.90 -15.75
C GLU A 69 25.34 -3.96 -14.71
N LEU A 70 24.32 -4.58 -14.13
CA LEU A 70 24.49 -5.85 -13.43
C LEU A 70 25.00 -6.84 -14.48
N ALA A 71 26.33 -7.01 -14.53
CA ALA A 71 27.04 -7.78 -15.53
C ALA A 71 26.25 -9.04 -15.86
N THR A 72 25.88 -9.18 -17.13
CA THR A 72 25.14 -10.33 -17.65
C THR A 72 25.96 -11.57 -17.40
N ILE A 73 25.63 -12.31 -16.33
CA ILE A 73 26.04 -13.70 -16.21
C ILE A 73 25.19 -14.44 -17.24
N VAL A 74 25.69 -14.45 -18.48
CA VAL A 74 25.30 -15.29 -19.63
C VAL A 74 23.87 -15.03 -20.16
N GLN A 75 23.73 -14.98 -21.49
CA GLN A 75 22.44 -15.01 -22.18
C GLN A 75 21.65 -16.27 -21.79
N GLU A 76 20.51 -16.12 -21.12
CA GLU A 76 19.55 -17.21 -20.90
C GLU A 76 18.42 -17.15 -21.95
N THR A 77 18.25 -18.22 -22.72
CA THR A 77 16.93 -18.72 -23.16
C THR A 77 16.74 -20.08 -22.46
N PRO A 78 15.58 -20.43 -21.86
CA PRO A 78 14.18 -19.99 -22.09
C PRO A 78 13.64 -19.13 -20.89
N PRO A 79 12.32 -18.91 -20.65
CA PRO A 79 11.90 -17.88 -19.68
C PRO A 79 12.26 -18.30 -18.25
N SER A 80 13.16 -17.55 -17.63
CA SER A 80 13.56 -17.71 -16.24
C SER A 80 12.33 -17.62 -15.34
N SER A 81 12.10 -18.62 -14.47
CA SER A 81 11.02 -18.53 -13.47
C SER A 81 11.13 -17.24 -12.65
N PRO A 82 10.03 -16.70 -12.10
CA PRO A 82 10.09 -15.49 -11.28
C PRO A 82 11.08 -15.61 -10.12
N MET A 83 11.18 -16.81 -9.53
CA MET A 83 12.13 -17.13 -8.46
C MET A 83 13.57 -17.07 -8.96
N ARG A 84 13.87 -17.69 -10.10
CA ARG A 84 15.20 -17.61 -10.72
C ARG A 84 15.59 -16.17 -11.01
N THR A 85 14.69 -15.39 -11.59
CA THR A 85 14.92 -13.97 -11.90
C THR A 85 15.24 -13.16 -10.64
N ALA A 86 14.45 -13.32 -9.57
CA ALA A 86 14.69 -12.62 -8.32
C ALA A 86 16.03 -13.02 -7.67
N MET A 87 16.36 -14.32 -7.70
CA MET A 87 17.61 -14.84 -7.18
C MET A 87 18.82 -14.25 -7.90
N ILE A 88 18.80 -14.26 -9.25
CA ILE A 88 19.86 -13.67 -10.08
C ILE A 88 20.07 -12.21 -9.70
N LYS A 89 18.98 -11.42 -9.68
CA LYS A 89 19.04 -9.98 -9.42
C LYS A 89 19.54 -9.65 -8.02
N VAL A 90 19.11 -10.41 -7.00
CA VAL A 90 19.56 -10.22 -5.62
C VAL A 90 21.04 -10.55 -5.45
N LEU A 91 21.52 -11.65 -6.03
CA LEU A 91 22.94 -12.03 -5.96
C LEU A 91 23.83 -11.05 -6.74
N GLN A 92 23.40 -10.62 -7.93
CA GLN A 92 24.11 -9.60 -8.70
C GLN A 92 24.23 -8.28 -7.93
N LEU A 93 23.15 -7.83 -7.28
CA LEU A 93 23.18 -6.62 -6.46
C LEU A 93 24.15 -6.77 -5.28
N GLN A 94 24.17 -7.94 -4.62
CA GLN A 94 25.14 -8.19 -3.54
C GLN A 94 26.58 -8.14 -4.03
N GLN A 95 26.86 -8.71 -5.20
CA GLN A 95 28.19 -8.64 -5.80
C GLN A 95 28.56 -7.19 -6.14
N LEU A 96 27.62 -6.41 -6.69
CA LEU A 96 27.83 -4.99 -6.98
C LEU A 96 28.14 -4.19 -5.72
N ILE A 97 27.37 -4.39 -4.65
CA ILE A 97 27.61 -3.78 -3.32
C ILE A 97 29.04 -4.05 -2.82
N GLN A 98 29.58 -5.24 -3.09
CA GLN A 98 30.93 -5.61 -2.65
C GLN A 98 32.04 -5.02 -3.52
N LEU A 99 31.82 -4.93 -4.83
CA LEU A 99 32.83 -4.47 -5.79
C LEU A 99 32.85 -2.94 -5.91
N GLU A 100 31.67 -2.34 -6.04
CA GLU A 100 31.50 -0.92 -6.38
C GLU A 100 30.31 -0.31 -5.60
N PRO A 101 30.36 -0.21 -4.25
CA PRO A 101 29.25 0.28 -3.44
C PRO A 101 28.76 1.68 -3.84
N ALA A 102 29.64 2.52 -4.36
CA ALA A 102 29.32 3.86 -4.82
C ALA A 102 28.38 3.88 -6.05
N SER A 103 28.30 2.79 -6.82
CA SER A 103 27.42 2.70 -7.99
C SER A 103 25.93 2.66 -7.61
N LEU A 104 25.63 2.45 -6.32
CA LEU A 104 24.26 2.45 -5.79
C LEU A 104 23.87 3.78 -5.14
N SER A 105 24.75 4.77 -5.18
CA SER A 105 24.55 6.07 -4.51
C SER A 105 23.82 7.10 -5.37
N ASP A 106 23.38 6.74 -6.57
CA ASP A 106 22.72 7.63 -7.53
C ASP A 106 21.30 7.16 -7.90
N ARG A 107 20.69 7.86 -8.86
CA ARG A 107 19.34 7.55 -9.37
C ARG A 107 19.23 6.17 -10.02
N GLU A 108 20.29 5.66 -10.67
CA GLU A 108 20.26 4.38 -11.37
C GLU A 108 20.36 3.24 -10.37
N GLY A 109 21.18 3.40 -9.34
CA GLY A 109 21.21 2.54 -8.16
C GLY A 109 19.85 2.42 -7.49
N ALA A 110 19.21 3.56 -7.17
CA ALA A 110 17.87 3.58 -6.58
C ALA A 110 16.83 2.90 -7.49
N THR A 111 16.94 3.09 -8.81
CA THR A 111 16.03 2.46 -9.77
C THR A 111 16.20 0.93 -9.79
N GLU A 112 17.44 0.43 -9.72
CA GLU A 112 17.68 -1.03 -9.67
C GLU A 112 17.17 -1.65 -8.37
N LEU A 113 17.30 -0.96 -7.24
CA LEU A 113 16.69 -1.36 -5.97
C LEU A 113 15.17 -1.49 -6.09
N LEU A 114 14.49 -0.54 -6.74
CA LEU A 114 13.04 -0.63 -7.00
C LEU A 114 12.69 -1.80 -7.93
N ARG A 115 13.52 -2.11 -8.93
CA ARG A 115 13.31 -3.29 -9.79
C ARG A 115 13.43 -4.58 -8.99
N ILE A 116 14.41 -4.69 -8.10
CA ILE A 116 14.58 -5.85 -7.21
C ILE A 116 13.38 -5.97 -6.26
N GLY A 117 12.94 -4.87 -5.65
CA GLY A 117 11.73 -4.85 -4.83
C GLY A 117 10.50 -5.35 -5.60
N LYS A 118 10.36 -5.00 -6.89
CA LYS A 118 9.29 -5.54 -7.74
C LYS A 118 9.41 -7.05 -7.93
N HIS A 119 10.61 -7.59 -8.16
CA HIS A 119 10.81 -9.03 -8.29
C HIS A 119 10.44 -9.79 -7.00
N LEU A 120 10.87 -9.28 -5.84
CA LEU A 120 10.54 -9.86 -4.53
C LEU A 120 9.03 -9.81 -4.25
N ARG A 121 8.37 -8.67 -4.54
CA ARG A 121 6.93 -8.53 -4.38
C ARG A 121 6.15 -9.50 -5.28
N ASN A 122 6.60 -9.73 -6.51
CA ASN A 122 5.97 -10.68 -7.42
C ASN A 122 6.03 -12.13 -6.91
N LEU A 123 6.95 -12.42 -5.99
CA LEU A 123 7.06 -13.70 -5.29
C LEU A 123 6.30 -13.73 -3.96
N GLY A 124 5.68 -12.62 -3.54
CA GLY A 124 5.01 -12.53 -2.24
C GLY A 124 5.95 -12.18 -1.07
N LEU A 125 7.24 -11.91 -1.30
CA LEU A 125 8.18 -11.42 -0.31
C LEU A 125 8.01 -9.90 -0.11
N THR A 126 6.83 -9.51 0.41
CA THR A 126 6.40 -8.11 0.50
C THR A 126 7.20 -7.29 1.50
N GLU A 127 7.57 -7.89 2.63
CA GLU A 127 8.38 -7.23 3.66
C GLU A 127 9.80 -6.93 3.15
N ASP A 128 10.45 -7.91 2.53
CA ASP A 128 11.78 -7.74 1.92
C ASP A 128 11.77 -6.70 0.80
N ALA A 129 10.76 -6.77 -0.07
CA ALA A 129 10.58 -5.80 -1.14
C ALA A 129 10.47 -4.38 -0.60
N ALA A 130 9.69 -4.19 0.47
CA ALA A 130 9.47 -2.88 1.05
C ALA A 130 10.70 -2.39 1.85
N ALA A 131 11.48 -3.27 2.47
CA ALA A 131 12.75 -2.92 3.11
C ALA A 131 13.79 -2.44 2.07
N ILE A 132 13.90 -3.12 0.92
CA ILE A 132 14.78 -2.68 -0.18
C ILE A 132 14.30 -1.34 -0.77
N ASN A 133 12.99 -1.19 -1.00
CA ASN A 133 12.43 0.07 -1.50
C ASN A 133 12.65 1.23 -0.52
N THR A 134 12.70 0.97 0.78
CA THR A 134 13.05 1.97 1.80
C THR A 134 14.47 2.48 1.61
N CYS A 135 15.43 1.60 1.29
CA CYS A 135 16.80 2.01 0.98
C CYS A 135 16.84 2.88 -0.30
N ALA A 136 16.10 2.50 -1.35
CA ALA A 136 15.95 3.32 -2.55
C ALA A 136 15.36 4.71 -2.26
N THR A 137 14.39 4.77 -1.34
CA THR A 137 13.76 6.01 -0.89
C THR A 137 14.75 6.95 -0.20
N ALA A 138 15.70 6.40 0.57
CA ALA A 138 16.75 7.18 1.21
C ALA A 138 17.64 7.88 0.17
N ILE A 139 17.98 7.20 -0.92
CA ILE A 139 18.73 7.78 -2.04
C ILE A 139 17.91 8.88 -2.72
N TYR A 140 16.66 8.61 -3.12
CA TYR A 140 15.81 9.63 -3.73
C TYR A 140 15.56 10.84 -2.83
N ARG A 141 15.54 10.67 -1.50
CA ARG A 141 15.41 11.80 -0.57
C ARG A 141 16.62 12.73 -0.62
N ALA A 142 17.82 12.19 -0.80
CA ALA A 142 19.02 12.99 -1.01
C ALA A 142 18.97 13.72 -2.36
N LEU A 143 18.64 12.99 -3.44
CA LEU A 143 18.52 13.58 -4.78
C LEU A 143 17.41 14.64 -4.89
N MET A 144 16.34 14.51 -4.11
CA MET A 144 15.27 15.51 -4.02
C MET A 144 15.77 16.87 -3.49
N GLN A 145 16.86 16.91 -2.72
CA GLN A 145 17.48 18.17 -2.30
C GLN A 145 18.11 18.93 -3.49
N GLU A 146 18.56 18.21 -4.51
CA GLU A 146 19.14 18.76 -5.74
C GLU A 146 18.05 19.09 -6.78
N ASN A 147 17.07 18.20 -6.94
CA ASN A 147 15.95 18.38 -7.87
C ASN A 147 14.63 17.86 -7.28
N SER A 148 13.96 18.72 -6.52
CA SER A 148 12.71 18.37 -5.83
C SER A 148 11.61 17.90 -6.79
N ALA A 149 11.42 18.59 -7.93
CA ALA A 149 10.35 18.27 -8.88
C ALA A 149 10.50 16.88 -9.51
N ALA A 150 11.73 16.45 -9.80
CA ALA A 150 11.99 15.15 -10.40
C ALA A 150 11.78 13.99 -9.41
N TYR A 151 12.18 14.19 -8.15
CA TYR A 151 12.32 13.09 -7.19
C TYR A 151 11.21 13.00 -6.14
N MET A 152 10.42 14.07 -5.93
CA MET A 152 9.32 14.07 -4.96
C MET A 152 8.35 12.87 -5.11
N PRO A 153 7.90 12.48 -6.32
CA PRO A 153 6.97 11.35 -6.46
C PRO A 153 7.54 10.03 -5.92
N TYR A 154 8.84 9.79 -6.11
CA TYR A 154 9.51 8.58 -5.63
C TYR A 154 9.64 8.61 -4.10
N VAL A 155 9.99 9.76 -3.52
CA VAL A 155 10.08 9.95 -2.06
C VAL A 155 8.70 9.78 -1.41
N PHE A 156 7.64 10.34 -2.01
CA PHE A 156 6.27 10.21 -1.52
C PHE A 156 5.83 8.74 -1.42
N TRP A 157 5.93 7.97 -2.51
CA TRP A 157 5.54 6.55 -2.50
C TRP A 157 6.43 5.71 -1.60
N GLY A 158 7.72 6.04 -1.52
CA GLY A 158 8.67 5.42 -0.59
C GLY A 158 8.26 5.58 0.87
N LEU A 159 7.95 6.81 1.29
CA LEU A 159 7.47 7.14 2.63
C LEU A 159 6.16 6.42 2.96
N MET A 160 5.21 6.36 2.03
CA MET A 160 3.93 5.68 2.23
C MET A 160 4.11 4.16 2.43
N ASN A 161 5.04 3.54 1.70
CA ASN A 161 5.38 2.13 1.92
C ASN A 161 6.10 1.91 3.25
N PHE A 162 7.01 2.81 3.63
CA PHE A 162 7.68 2.76 4.93
C PHE A 162 6.68 2.89 6.08
N ALA A 163 5.74 3.83 5.99
CA ALA A 163 4.67 3.99 6.97
C ALA A 163 3.89 2.68 7.15
N ARG A 164 3.49 2.05 6.04
CA ARG A 164 2.80 0.76 6.08
C ARG A 164 3.61 -0.36 6.75
N LEU A 165 4.92 -0.44 6.51
CA LEU A 165 5.79 -1.42 7.17
C LEU A 165 5.90 -1.17 8.68
N HIS A 166 5.88 0.09 9.08
CA HIS A 166 6.02 0.55 10.45
C HIS A 166 4.67 0.97 11.06
N TYR A 167 3.58 0.33 10.64
CA TYR A 167 2.23 0.61 11.12
C TYR A 167 2.12 0.43 12.63
N GLY A 168 1.42 1.35 13.31
CA GLY A 168 1.31 1.35 14.77
C GLY A 168 2.57 1.78 15.52
N THR A 169 3.58 2.32 14.82
CA THR A 169 4.80 2.86 15.45
C THR A 169 4.96 4.35 15.15
N GLN A 170 5.74 5.04 16.01
CA GLN A 170 6.09 6.45 15.80
C GLN A 170 6.83 6.66 14.47
N MET A 171 7.76 5.77 14.10
CA MET A 171 8.49 5.87 12.83
C MET A 171 7.55 5.84 11.61
N GLY A 172 6.51 5.01 11.67
CA GLY A 172 5.50 4.96 10.62
C GLY A 172 4.65 6.23 10.56
N LEU A 173 4.29 6.77 11.74
CA LEU A 173 3.55 8.03 11.87
C LEU A 173 4.36 9.22 11.28
N ASP A 174 5.63 9.34 11.65
CA ASP A 174 6.52 10.40 11.14
C ASP A 174 6.69 10.32 9.62
N ALA A 175 6.71 9.10 9.06
CA ALA A 175 6.86 8.89 7.63
C ALA A 175 5.61 9.29 6.84
N VAL A 176 4.42 8.93 7.30
CA VAL A 176 3.17 9.35 6.64
C VAL A 176 2.93 10.85 6.81
N GLU A 177 3.31 11.44 7.95
CA GLU A 177 3.28 12.88 8.14
C GLU A 177 4.20 13.58 7.12
N SER A 178 5.41 13.06 6.94
CA SER A 178 6.36 13.57 5.95
C SER A 178 5.79 13.48 4.53
N ALA A 179 5.14 12.36 4.17
CA ALA A 179 4.50 12.19 2.87
C ALA A 179 3.34 13.18 2.65
N TYR A 180 2.53 13.38 3.69
CA TYR A 180 1.47 14.39 3.69
C TYR A 180 2.03 15.80 3.50
N ARG A 181 3.10 16.17 4.21
CA ARG A 181 3.75 17.49 4.07
C ARG A 181 4.30 17.72 2.67
N LEU A 182 4.93 16.70 2.06
CA LEU A 182 5.40 16.80 0.67
C LEU A 182 4.27 17.16 -0.30
N GLN A 183 3.09 16.54 -0.16
CA GLN A 183 1.92 16.86 -0.99
C GLN A 183 1.32 18.22 -0.63
N LYS A 184 1.28 18.55 0.68
CA LYS A 184 0.76 19.82 1.18
C LYS A 184 1.59 21.01 0.69
N ASP A 185 2.89 20.87 0.55
CA ASP A 185 3.78 21.99 0.21
C ASP A 185 3.92 22.20 -1.32
N MET A 186 3.30 21.35 -2.14
CA MET A 186 3.24 21.55 -3.59
C MET A 186 2.55 22.87 -3.97
N THR A 187 2.89 23.39 -5.15
CA THR A 187 2.23 24.60 -5.69
C THR A 187 0.72 24.40 -5.84
N PRO A 188 -0.11 25.46 -5.78
CA PRO A 188 -1.56 25.32 -5.91
C PRO A 188 -2.02 24.63 -7.19
N ALA A 189 -1.32 24.83 -8.31
CA ALA A 189 -1.62 24.17 -9.59
C ALA A 189 -1.36 22.66 -9.50
N SER A 190 -0.17 22.26 -9.07
CA SER A 190 0.18 20.85 -8.91
C SER A 190 -0.65 20.14 -7.83
N ARG A 191 -1.02 20.83 -6.74
CA ARG A 191 -1.95 20.28 -5.73
C ARG A 191 -3.35 20.02 -6.27
N ARG A 192 -3.81 20.82 -7.24
CA ARG A 192 -5.12 20.59 -7.85
C ARG A 192 -5.10 19.26 -8.63
N GLU A 193 -4.03 19.03 -9.39
CA GLU A 193 -3.79 17.81 -10.14
C GLU A 193 -3.59 16.58 -9.23
N SER A 194 -2.89 16.76 -8.10
CA SER A 194 -2.63 15.71 -7.10
C SER A 194 -3.63 15.68 -5.93
N SER A 195 -4.79 16.33 -6.06
CA SER A 195 -5.75 16.50 -4.96
C SER A 195 -6.25 15.18 -4.37
N SER A 196 -6.49 14.16 -5.20
CA SER A 196 -6.82 12.81 -4.73
C SER A 196 -5.63 12.13 -4.01
N GLN A 197 -4.39 12.36 -4.44
CA GLN A 197 -3.20 11.84 -3.74
C GLN A 197 -3.00 12.51 -2.38
N LEU A 198 -3.30 13.81 -2.28
CA LEU A 198 -3.31 14.54 -1.01
C LEU A 198 -4.38 14.00 -0.06
N ALA A 199 -5.61 13.79 -0.54
CA ALA A 199 -6.67 13.18 0.26
C ALA A 199 -6.28 11.77 0.74
N TRP A 200 -5.73 10.96 -0.17
CA TRP A 200 -5.28 9.60 0.15
C TRP A 200 -4.19 9.60 1.23
N SER A 201 -3.13 10.40 1.09
CA SER A 201 -2.07 10.48 2.11
C SER A 201 -2.58 10.98 3.46
N MET A 202 -3.53 11.91 3.46
CA MET A 202 -4.18 12.40 4.69
C MET A 202 -5.08 11.34 5.34
N CYS A 203 -5.78 10.51 4.55
CA CYS A 203 -6.56 9.38 5.07
C CYS A 203 -5.66 8.33 5.74
N HIS A 204 -4.47 8.05 5.17
CA HIS A 204 -3.47 7.21 5.83
C HIS A 204 -2.84 7.86 7.06
N TYR A 205 -2.63 9.18 7.03
CA TYR A 205 -2.12 9.90 8.20
C TYR A 205 -3.10 9.81 9.37
N ALA A 206 -4.40 9.98 9.11
CA ALA A 206 -5.44 9.81 10.11
C ALA A 206 -5.45 8.40 10.71
N ASP A 207 -5.33 7.35 9.88
CA ASP A 207 -5.26 5.96 10.35
C ASP A 207 -4.02 5.72 11.25
N HIS A 208 -2.87 6.26 10.86
CA HIS A 208 -1.65 6.21 11.67
C HIS A 208 -1.76 7.00 12.99
N LEU A 209 -2.40 8.17 12.98
CA LEU A 209 -2.69 8.93 14.19
C LEU A 209 -3.58 8.12 15.14
N LEU A 210 -4.63 7.49 14.60
CA LEU A 210 -5.57 6.69 15.37
C LEU A 210 -4.87 5.52 16.09
N VAL A 211 -4.09 4.71 15.37
CA VAL A 211 -3.41 3.54 15.96
C VAL A 211 -2.33 3.95 16.98
N ASN A 212 -1.75 5.14 16.84
CA ASN A 212 -0.81 5.70 17.83
C ASN A 212 -1.51 6.46 18.98
N GLY A 213 -2.84 6.46 19.04
CA GLY A 213 -3.62 7.06 20.14
C GLY A 213 -3.92 8.55 20.01
N HIS A 214 -3.57 9.18 18.88
CA HIS A 214 -3.87 10.57 18.56
C HIS A 214 -5.29 10.71 17.96
N CYS A 215 -6.31 10.32 18.73
CA CYS A 215 -7.67 10.13 18.22
C CYS A 215 -8.34 11.43 17.71
N GLU A 216 -8.16 12.56 18.40
CA GLU A 216 -8.77 13.84 17.98
C GLU A 216 -8.13 14.37 16.69
N ASP A 217 -6.80 14.33 16.59
CA ASP A 217 -6.06 14.72 15.38
C ASP A 217 -6.46 13.84 14.19
N SER A 218 -6.67 12.54 14.45
CA SER A 218 -7.16 11.59 13.45
C SER A 218 -8.53 11.99 12.89
N VAL A 219 -9.47 12.42 13.75
CA VAL A 219 -10.79 12.92 13.31
C VAL A 219 -10.65 14.14 12.41
N GLU A 220 -9.80 15.11 12.78
CA GLU A 220 -9.58 16.31 11.97
C GLU A 220 -9.01 15.95 10.59
N HIS A 221 -7.96 15.13 10.55
CA HIS A 221 -7.33 14.73 9.30
C HIS A 221 -8.26 13.90 8.41
N ALA A 222 -8.99 12.93 8.96
CA ALA A 222 -9.93 12.12 8.19
C ALA A 222 -11.08 12.97 7.61
N LYS A 223 -11.61 13.92 8.40
CA LYS A 223 -12.64 14.87 7.95
C LYS A 223 -12.14 15.74 6.79
N ASN A 224 -10.95 16.31 6.93
CA ASN A 224 -10.35 17.17 5.93
C ASN A 224 -10.03 16.39 4.65
N ALA A 225 -9.58 15.14 4.77
CA ALA A 225 -9.30 14.27 3.64
C ALA A 225 -10.56 13.94 2.84
N LEU A 226 -11.67 13.59 3.53
CA LEU A 226 -12.97 13.40 2.89
C LEU A 226 -13.45 14.67 2.20
N ALA A 227 -13.27 15.84 2.81
CA ALA A 227 -13.64 17.12 2.21
C ALA A 227 -12.83 17.44 0.95
N ILE A 228 -11.52 17.15 0.94
CA ILE A 228 -10.69 17.30 -0.27
C ILE A 228 -11.16 16.32 -1.33
N GLN A 229 -11.34 15.04 -0.99
CA GLN A 229 -11.76 14.00 -1.93
C GLN A 229 -13.10 14.35 -2.58
N ARG A 230 -14.06 14.89 -1.81
CA ARG A 230 -15.36 15.34 -2.33
C ARG A 230 -15.29 16.50 -3.33
N ASN A 231 -14.23 17.31 -3.24
CA ASN A 231 -13.98 18.46 -4.10
C ASN A 231 -13.04 18.14 -5.28
N VAL A 232 -12.54 16.90 -5.37
CA VAL A 232 -11.73 16.47 -6.53
C VAL A 232 -12.62 16.53 -7.77
N SER A 233 -12.25 17.38 -8.71
CA SER A 233 -12.88 17.43 -10.03
C SER A 233 -12.31 16.32 -10.90
N GLU A 234 -13.17 15.48 -11.46
CA GLU A 234 -12.78 14.44 -12.40
C GLU A 234 -13.25 14.81 -13.81
N GLN A 235 -12.41 14.50 -14.81
CA GLN A 235 -12.90 14.40 -16.19
C GLN A 235 -13.34 12.98 -16.40
N HIS A 236 -14.60 12.80 -16.82
CA HIS A 236 -15.11 11.50 -17.21
C HIS A 236 -15.56 11.54 -18.67
N SER A 237 -15.31 10.44 -19.37
CA SER A 237 -15.85 10.16 -20.70
C SER A 237 -17.29 9.65 -20.58
N GLU A 238 -18.03 9.66 -21.68
CA GLU A 238 -19.37 9.03 -21.77
C GLU A 238 -19.30 7.51 -21.54
N TYR A 239 -18.13 6.90 -21.76
CA TYR A 239 -17.90 5.47 -21.57
C TYR A 239 -17.46 5.10 -20.14
N ASP A 240 -17.26 6.08 -19.26
CA ASP A 240 -16.82 5.78 -17.90
C ASP A 240 -17.97 5.20 -17.07
N SER A 241 -17.67 4.11 -16.37
CA SER A 241 -18.57 3.53 -15.39
C SER A 241 -18.65 4.45 -14.18
N LEU A 242 -19.74 5.23 -14.09
CA LEU A 242 -20.02 6.14 -12.99
C LEU A 242 -20.75 5.41 -11.87
N VAL A 243 -20.14 5.37 -10.69
CA VAL A 243 -20.71 4.81 -9.46
C VAL A 243 -21.51 5.91 -8.78
N VAL A 244 -22.75 5.57 -8.40
CA VAL A 244 -23.69 6.51 -7.76
C VAL A 244 -24.13 5.95 -6.42
N TRP A 245 -24.08 6.76 -5.36
CA TRP A 245 -24.60 6.39 -4.04
C TRP A 245 -25.20 7.60 -3.32
N GLU A 246 -26.01 7.34 -2.31
CA GLU A 246 -26.58 8.37 -1.45
C GLU A 246 -25.58 8.79 -0.36
N ALA A 247 -25.20 10.07 -0.34
CA ALA A 247 -24.42 10.63 0.76
C ALA A 247 -25.25 10.70 2.03
N SER A 248 -24.58 10.51 3.17
CA SER A 248 -25.14 10.89 4.45
C SER A 248 -25.14 12.41 4.56
N GLY A 249 -26.33 13.02 4.65
CA GLY A 249 -26.46 14.45 4.84
C GLY A 249 -25.68 14.90 6.08
N GLN A 250 -24.94 16.00 5.98
CA GLN A 250 -24.26 16.58 7.14
C GLN A 250 -25.29 16.87 8.25
N GLU A 251 -24.94 16.54 9.49
CA GLU A 251 -25.82 16.40 10.67
C GLU A 251 -26.77 17.56 11.02
N HIS A 252 -26.73 18.70 10.32
CA HIS A 252 -27.63 19.82 10.57
C HIS A 252 -28.68 20.10 9.49
N ALA A 253 -28.71 19.33 8.40
CA ALA A 253 -29.81 19.40 7.44
C ALA A 253 -30.67 18.14 7.52
N VAL A 254 -31.73 18.27 8.32
CA VAL A 254 -33.01 17.55 8.26
C VAL A 254 -33.20 16.72 6.98
N LEU A 255 -33.55 15.43 7.17
CA LEU A 255 -34.29 14.56 6.25
C LEU A 255 -35.06 15.33 5.16
N SER A 256 -34.47 15.57 3.97
CA SER A 256 -35.24 15.99 2.79
C SER A 256 -34.50 15.98 1.44
N SER A 257 -33.18 15.77 1.38
CA SER A 257 -32.52 15.61 0.09
C SER A 257 -31.33 14.66 0.22
N THR A 258 -31.54 13.42 -0.21
CA THR A 258 -30.44 12.50 -0.52
C THR A 258 -29.53 13.20 -1.52
N CYS A 259 -28.35 13.62 -1.06
CA CYS A 259 -27.34 14.18 -1.96
C CYS A 259 -26.69 12.98 -2.65
N LEU A 260 -27.07 12.71 -3.90
CA LEU A 260 -26.43 11.67 -4.70
C LEU A 260 -25.00 12.10 -5.01
N VAL A 261 -24.04 11.26 -4.67
CA VAL A 261 -22.65 11.39 -5.10
C VAL A 261 -22.47 10.58 -6.36
N VAL A 262 -21.84 11.19 -7.36
CA VAL A 262 -21.49 10.55 -8.63
C VAL A 262 -19.98 10.63 -8.77
N ARG A 263 -19.34 9.48 -8.99
CA ARG A 263 -17.89 9.36 -9.20
C ARG A 263 -17.55 8.33 -10.25
N THR A 264 -16.39 8.47 -10.91
CA THR A 264 -15.74 7.33 -11.55
C THR A 264 -15.44 6.22 -10.52
N PHE A 265 -15.35 4.97 -10.98
CA PHE A 265 -15.09 3.82 -10.11
C PHE A 265 -13.91 4.03 -9.14
N ASN A 266 -12.76 4.50 -9.64
CA ASN A 266 -11.59 4.72 -8.79
C ASN A 266 -11.82 5.82 -7.74
N MET A 267 -12.53 6.89 -8.09
CA MET A 267 -12.84 7.97 -7.15
C MET A 267 -13.86 7.55 -6.09
N ALA A 268 -14.82 6.71 -6.44
CA ALA A 268 -15.73 6.09 -5.48
C ALA A 268 -14.97 5.20 -4.47
N VAL A 269 -13.99 4.41 -4.94
CA VAL A 269 -13.13 3.63 -4.02
C VAL A 269 -12.39 4.56 -3.06
N GLN A 270 -11.73 5.61 -3.55
CA GLN A 270 -10.98 6.54 -2.69
C GLN A 270 -11.88 7.28 -1.69
N GLU A 271 -13.07 7.71 -2.11
CA GLU A 271 -14.04 8.36 -1.22
C GLU A 271 -14.56 7.39 -0.15
N GLY A 272 -14.84 6.13 -0.52
CA GLY A 272 -15.20 5.06 0.42
C GLY A 272 -14.12 4.79 1.47
N LEU A 273 -12.83 4.80 1.09
CA LEU A 273 -11.71 4.67 2.02
C LEU A 273 -11.67 5.82 3.03
N CYS A 274 -11.87 7.06 2.56
CA CYS A 274 -11.86 8.23 3.44
C CYS A 274 -13.08 8.29 4.36
N LEU A 275 -14.25 7.82 3.92
CA LEU A 275 -15.40 7.61 4.79
C LEU A 275 -15.08 6.60 5.91
N CYS A 276 -14.39 5.49 5.60
CA CYS A 276 -13.98 4.50 6.60
C CYS A 276 -13.05 5.09 7.66
N ALA A 277 -11.99 5.78 7.23
CA ALA A 277 -11.06 6.43 8.15
C ALA A 277 -11.81 7.43 9.06
N PHE A 278 -12.73 8.21 8.50
CA PHE A 278 -13.50 9.19 9.27
C PHE A 278 -14.44 8.54 10.29
N ALA A 279 -15.20 7.52 9.89
CA ALA A 279 -16.10 6.82 10.81
C ALA A 279 -15.36 6.11 11.95
N GLN A 280 -14.20 5.50 11.66
CA GLN A 280 -13.35 4.86 12.66
C GLN A 280 -12.79 5.89 13.67
N SER A 281 -12.31 7.02 13.17
CA SER A 281 -11.79 8.11 14.00
C SER A 281 -12.88 8.68 14.92
N LEU A 282 -14.08 8.93 14.38
CA LEU A 282 -15.23 9.39 15.16
C LEU A 282 -15.62 8.39 16.26
N ALA A 283 -15.65 7.11 15.93
CA ALA A 283 -15.94 6.07 16.91
C ALA A 283 -14.89 6.02 18.03
N ALA A 284 -13.61 6.26 17.71
CA ALA A 284 -12.52 6.23 18.68
C ALA A 284 -12.59 7.35 19.73
N VAL A 285 -13.14 8.52 19.36
CA VAL A 285 -13.41 9.63 20.30
C VAL A 285 -14.83 9.57 20.92
N GLY A 286 -15.56 8.47 20.69
CA GLY A 286 -16.89 8.26 21.26
C GLY A 286 -18.04 9.00 20.55
N ARG A 287 -17.79 9.61 19.39
CA ARG A 287 -18.80 10.28 18.55
C ARG A 287 -19.58 9.26 17.71
N TYR A 288 -20.22 8.30 18.39
CA TYR A 288 -20.86 7.14 17.76
C TYR A 288 -22.05 7.49 16.86
N SER A 289 -22.80 8.55 17.17
CA SER A 289 -23.90 9.02 16.31
C SER A 289 -23.39 9.49 14.95
N GLU A 290 -22.33 10.28 14.94
CA GLU A 290 -21.66 10.72 13.71
C GLU A 290 -21.05 9.54 12.95
N ALA A 291 -20.36 8.64 13.66
CA ALA A 291 -19.80 7.43 13.07
C ALA A 291 -20.90 6.58 12.42
N PHE A 292 -22.08 6.47 13.04
CA PHE A 292 -23.23 5.76 12.49
C PHE A 292 -23.77 6.39 11.20
N VAL A 293 -23.86 7.72 11.15
CA VAL A 293 -24.29 8.45 9.95
C VAL A 293 -23.32 8.19 8.80
N VAL A 294 -22.02 8.38 9.03
CA VAL A 294 -20.97 8.08 8.04
C VAL A 294 -20.95 6.60 7.65
N GLY A 295 -21.14 5.70 8.63
CA GLY A 295 -21.25 4.25 8.43
C GLY A 295 -22.38 3.83 7.50
N THR A 296 -23.46 4.60 7.47
CA THR A 296 -24.57 4.36 6.54
C THR A 296 -24.16 4.70 5.11
N GLU A 297 -23.44 5.81 4.91
CA GLU A 297 -22.89 6.18 3.60
C GLU A 297 -21.82 5.19 3.11
N ILE A 298 -20.96 4.68 3.99
CA ILE A 298 -19.98 3.63 3.69
C ILE A 298 -20.69 2.42 3.05
N ILE A 299 -21.78 1.95 3.65
CA ILE A 299 -22.55 0.81 3.16
C ILE A 299 -23.14 1.14 1.79
N SER A 300 -23.74 2.32 1.59
CA SER A 300 -24.28 2.75 0.29
C SER A 300 -23.20 2.80 -0.79
N CYS A 301 -22.05 3.41 -0.51
CA CYS A 301 -20.93 3.54 -1.43
C CYS A 301 -20.37 2.16 -1.85
N PHE A 302 -20.07 1.29 -0.88
CA PHE A 302 -19.51 -0.04 -1.21
C PHE A 302 -20.53 -1.00 -1.81
N THR A 303 -21.83 -0.83 -1.52
CA THR A 303 -22.90 -1.57 -2.21
C THR A 303 -22.96 -1.14 -3.68
N ALA A 304 -22.86 0.16 -3.97
CA ALA A 304 -22.81 0.64 -5.34
C ALA A 304 -21.55 0.12 -6.07
N LEU A 305 -20.38 0.17 -5.43
CA LEU A 305 -19.13 -0.38 -5.98
C LEU A 305 -19.20 -1.88 -6.29
N ALA A 306 -19.85 -2.67 -5.42
CA ALA A 306 -20.01 -4.12 -5.62
C ALA A 306 -20.81 -4.47 -6.89
N GLN A 307 -21.65 -3.57 -7.39
CA GLN A 307 -22.41 -3.79 -8.64
C GLN A 307 -21.51 -3.78 -9.89
N TYR A 308 -20.39 -3.04 -9.85
CA TYR A 308 -19.44 -2.93 -10.97
C TYR A 308 -18.43 -4.07 -11.00
N ASP A 309 -18.16 -4.69 -9.85
CA ASP A 309 -17.28 -5.86 -9.76
C ASP A 309 -17.90 -6.97 -8.88
N PRO A 310 -18.92 -7.69 -9.38
CA PRO A 310 -19.65 -8.69 -8.60
C PRO A 310 -18.80 -9.92 -8.22
N ARG A 311 -17.70 -10.15 -8.95
CA ARG A 311 -16.78 -11.27 -8.69
C ARG A 311 -15.75 -10.94 -7.62
N SER A 312 -15.54 -9.66 -7.33
CA SER A 312 -14.65 -9.24 -6.26
C SER A 312 -15.30 -9.39 -4.90
N ALA A 313 -14.71 -10.23 -4.07
CA ALA A 313 -15.09 -10.36 -2.66
C ALA A 313 -14.71 -9.13 -1.82
N VAL A 314 -13.97 -8.17 -2.37
CA VAL A 314 -13.46 -7.01 -1.63
C VAL A 314 -14.60 -6.12 -1.17
N PHE A 315 -15.43 -5.58 -2.08
CA PHE A 315 -16.50 -4.65 -1.70
C PHE A 315 -17.56 -5.30 -0.81
N PRO A 316 -18.03 -6.54 -1.05
CA PRO A 316 -18.91 -7.25 -0.13
C PRO A 316 -18.31 -7.41 1.28
N ARG A 317 -17.00 -7.65 1.40
CA ARG A 317 -16.33 -7.72 2.71
C ARG A 317 -16.36 -6.38 3.43
N TRP A 318 -16.18 -5.27 2.70
CA TRP A 318 -16.24 -3.92 3.28
C TRP A 318 -17.66 -3.54 3.69
N VAL A 319 -18.68 -3.93 2.90
CA VAL A 319 -20.10 -3.78 3.28
C VAL A 319 -20.38 -4.54 4.59
N ARG A 320 -19.96 -5.81 4.69
CA ARG A 320 -20.13 -6.61 5.92
C ARG A 320 -19.44 -5.96 7.13
N ALA A 321 -18.21 -5.48 6.96
CA ALA A 321 -17.49 -4.77 8.02
C ALA A 321 -18.21 -3.48 8.44
N GLY A 322 -18.72 -2.71 7.47
CA GLY A 322 -19.53 -1.51 7.72
C GLY A 322 -20.81 -1.81 8.50
N LEU A 323 -21.54 -2.86 8.12
CA LEU A 323 -22.75 -3.32 8.83
C LEU A 323 -22.45 -3.75 10.26
N ALA A 324 -21.36 -4.49 10.48
CA ALA A 324 -20.94 -4.91 11.82
C ALA A 324 -20.60 -3.71 12.71
N ASN A 325 -19.83 -2.75 12.19
CA ASN A 325 -19.48 -1.52 12.90
C ASN A 325 -20.71 -0.68 13.22
N ARG A 326 -21.60 -0.50 12.24
CA ARG A 326 -22.87 0.21 12.39
C ARG A 326 -23.74 -0.40 13.49
N SER A 327 -23.90 -1.73 13.48
CA SER A 327 -24.64 -2.47 14.51
C SER A 327 -24.06 -2.24 15.90
N ARG A 328 -22.72 -2.31 16.01
CA ARG A 328 -22.00 -2.02 17.26
C ARG A 328 -22.28 -0.60 17.76
N TRP A 329 -22.19 0.42 16.90
CA TRP A 329 -22.43 1.81 17.29
C TRP A 329 -23.89 2.05 17.73
N VAL A 330 -24.87 1.47 17.04
CA VAL A 330 -26.30 1.54 17.45
C VAL A 330 -26.51 0.97 18.85
N SER A 331 -25.85 -0.15 19.17
CA SER A 331 -25.97 -0.78 20.49
C SER A 331 -25.41 0.07 21.64
N ILE A 332 -24.51 1.00 21.33
CA ILE A 332 -23.89 1.96 22.26
C ILE A 332 -24.77 3.21 22.38
N ILE A 333 -25.31 3.72 21.26
CA ILE A 333 -26.17 4.92 21.23
C ILE A 333 -27.51 4.66 21.95
N ARG A 334 -28.08 3.45 21.83
CA ARG A 334 -29.38 3.14 22.46
C ARG A 334 -29.23 2.70 23.93
N PRO A 335 -30.05 3.23 24.85
CA PRO A 335 -30.06 2.78 26.24
C PRO A 335 -30.48 1.30 26.36
N PRO A 336 -30.08 0.59 27.44
CA PRO A 336 -30.35 -0.85 27.61
C PRO A 336 -31.83 -1.23 27.49
N SER A 337 -32.74 -0.32 27.87
CA SER A 337 -34.20 -0.50 27.81
C SER A 337 -34.79 -0.50 26.39
N GLN A 338 -34.02 -0.10 25.37
CA GLN A 338 -34.45 -0.05 23.96
C GLN A 338 -33.66 -1.01 23.06
N ARG A 339 -32.82 -1.88 23.63
CA ARG A 339 -32.17 -2.98 22.91
C ARG A 339 -33.22 -4.04 22.56
N ARG A 340 -33.99 -3.83 21.49
CA ARG A 340 -34.67 -4.95 20.84
C ARG A 340 -33.59 -5.96 20.43
N SER A 341 -33.80 -7.23 20.77
CA SER A 341 -33.04 -8.34 20.20
C SER A 341 -33.16 -8.25 18.69
N PHE A 342 -32.13 -7.76 18.00
CA PHE A 342 -31.99 -8.01 16.58
C PHE A 342 -31.73 -9.51 16.46
N SER A 343 -32.75 -10.27 16.10
CA SER A 343 -32.53 -11.58 15.50
C SER A 343 -31.87 -11.34 14.15
N LEU A 344 -30.83 -12.12 13.86
CA LEU A 344 -30.03 -12.13 12.63
C LEU A 344 -30.85 -12.65 11.42
N THR A 345 -32.06 -12.16 11.19
CA THR A 345 -32.99 -12.81 10.25
C THR A 345 -33.54 -11.83 9.23
N SER A 346 -32.75 -11.65 8.16
CA SER A 346 -33.17 -11.53 6.75
C SER A 346 -31.95 -11.29 5.85
N ASP A 347 -30.96 -10.56 6.36
CA ASP A 347 -29.75 -10.21 5.59
C ASP A 347 -28.73 -11.36 5.56
N GLU A 348 -28.73 -12.25 6.57
CA GLU A 348 -27.95 -13.51 6.57
C GLU A 348 -28.59 -14.63 5.74
N GLU A 349 -29.91 -14.63 5.53
CA GLU A 349 -30.55 -15.64 4.66
C GLU A 349 -30.18 -15.43 3.18
N ASN A 350 -29.89 -14.19 2.76
CA ASN A 350 -29.29 -13.91 1.45
C ASN A 350 -27.79 -14.23 1.38
N LEU A 351 -27.10 -14.41 2.51
CA LEU A 351 -25.70 -14.86 2.54
C LEU A 351 -25.59 -16.38 2.26
N GLY A 352 -26.59 -17.18 2.65
CA GLY A 352 -26.63 -18.61 2.34
C GLY A 352 -26.82 -18.94 0.85
N ALA A 353 -27.35 -18.01 0.05
CA ALA A 353 -27.49 -18.19 -1.40
C ALA A 353 -26.17 -17.96 -2.17
N LEU A 354 -25.22 -17.22 -1.59
CA LEU A 354 -23.89 -16.97 -2.17
C LEU A 354 -22.87 -18.05 -1.81
N ASP A 355 -23.07 -18.81 -0.72
CA ASP A 355 -22.24 -19.95 -0.32
C ASP A 355 -22.36 -21.17 -1.28
N SER A 356 -23.45 -21.27 -2.04
CA SER A 356 -23.67 -22.38 -2.99
C SER A 356 -22.86 -22.27 -4.29
N ALA A 357 -22.05 -21.24 -4.48
CA ALA A 357 -21.24 -21.03 -5.69
C ALA A 357 -19.72 -21.13 -5.49
N GLU A 358 -19.23 -21.52 -4.30
CA GLU A 358 -17.79 -21.71 -4.01
C GLU A 358 -17.29 -23.17 -4.17
N HIS A 359 -18.10 -24.04 -4.79
CA HIS A 359 -17.64 -25.34 -5.27
C HIS A 359 -17.85 -25.48 -6.77
N LEU A 360 -16.96 -24.83 -7.55
CA LEU A 360 -16.35 -25.35 -8.79
C LEU A 360 -15.23 -24.45 -9.29
#